data_AF-A0A367IZ81-F1
#
_entry.id   AF-A0A367IZ81-F1
#
_cell.length_a   1.000
_cell.length_b   1.000
_cell.length_c   1.000
_cell.angle_alpha   90.00
_cell.angle_beta   90.00
_cell.angle_gamma   90.00
#
_symmetry.space_group_name_H-M   'P 1'
#
loop_
_entity.id
_entity.type
_entity.pdbx_description
1 polymer ?
#
loop_
_entity_poly.entity_id
_entity_poly.type
_entity_poly.pdbx_seq_one_letter_code
_entity_poly.pdbx_strand_id
1 'polypeptide(L)'
;KLDFALGNPGPVLQLINEWYENAAKAFGVNPVEVKYVKEYLIQAGFTEVKEKIIQVPIGEWHKDQVEKENGFLLKQVFKAFYDSKRSWWVSELKLPGPEYDRLTTAALNEIDNEQSYIDYVIFTARKPL
;
A
#
# COMPACT_ATOMS: atom_id res chain seq x y z
N LYS A 1 9.55 0.38 6.51
CA LYS A 1 8.51 0.61 5.49
C LYS A 1 7.16 0.76 6.18
N LEU A 2 6.30 1.66 5.71
CA LEU A 2 4.89 1.78 6.15
C LEU A 2 4.11 0.57 5.64
N ASP A 3 3.05 0.18 6.33
CA ASP A 3 2.31 -1.05 6.03
C ASP A 3 1.71 -1.06 4.62
N PHE A 4 1.29 0.10 4.12
CA PHE A 4 0.73 0.27 2.78
C PHE A 4 1.63 1.05 1.82
N ALA A 5 2.92 1.22 2.16
CA ALA A 5 3.83 1.91 1.26
C ALA A 5 4.09 1.09 -0.01
N LEU A 6 4.01 1.78 -1.14
CA LEU A 6 4.37 1.23 -2.44
C LEU A 6 5.89 1.02 -2.51
N GLY A 7 6.29 -0.20 -2.89
CA GLY A 7 7.68 -0.57 -3.18
C GLY A 7 8.09 -0.13 -4.59
N ASN A 8 9.39 0.09 -4.77
CA ASN A 8 9.96 0.76 -5.95
C ASN A 8 9.19 2.03 -6.35
N PRO A 9 9.01 3.00 -5.42
CA PRO A 9 8.35 4.24 -5.78
C PRO A 9 9.30 5.11 -6.60
N GLY A 10 8.81 5.66 -7.71
CA GLY A 10 9.41 6.85 -8.31
C GLY A 10 9.03 8.10 -7.50
N PRO A 11 9.36 9.30 -8.00
CA PRO A 11 9.11 10.55 -7.27
C PRO A 11 7.63 10.80 -6.95
N VAL A 12 6.70 10.41 -7.83
CA VAL A 12 5.28 10.65 -7.60
C VAL A 12 4.71 9.71 -6.55
N LEU A 13 5.04 8.42 -6.64
CA LEU A 13 4.60 7.41 -5.67
C LEU A 13 5.25 7.60 -4.31
N GLN A 14 6.47 8.14 -4.26
CA GLN A 14 7.10 8.52 -3.00
C GLN A 14 6.29 9.61 -2.28
N LEU A 15 5.83 10.61 -3.03
CA LEU A 15 4.94 11.65 -2.49
C LEU A 15 3.60 11.06 -2.01
N ILE A 16 3.02 10.10 -2.75
CA ILE A 16 1.80 9.38 -2.31
C ILE A 16 2.03 8.62 -1.00
N ASN A 17 3.19 7.95 -0.84
CA ASN A 17 3.55 7.26 0.39
C ASN A 17 3.63 8.22 1.59
N GLU A 18 4.18 9.42 1.38
CA GLU A 18 4.26 10.47 2.42
C GLU A 18 2.87 11.02 2.78
N TRP A 19 2.00 11.21 1.79
CA TRP A 19 0.61 11.61 2.04
C TRP A 19 -0.15 10.56 2.85
N TYR A 20 0.06 9.27 2.54
CA TYR A 20 -0.49 8.18 3.35
C TYR A 20 0.02 8.22 4.79
N GLU A 21 1.33 8.42 5.00
CA GLU A 21 1.91 8.51 6.34
C GLU A 21 1.29 9.64 7.16
N ASN A 22 1.15 10.82 6.55
CA ASN A 22 0.57 12.00 7.19
C ASN A 22 -0.92 11.76 7.52
N ALA A 23 -1.67 11.17 6.58
CA ALA A 23 -3.06 10.81 6.79
C ALA A 23 -3.23 9.83 7.96
N ALA A 24 -2.45 8.75 7.98
CA ALA A 24 -2.50 7.76 9.06
C ALA A 24 -2.26 8.41 10.43
N LYS A 25 -1.23 9.27 10.54
CA LYS A 25 -0.95 10.03 11.77
C LYS A 25 -2.08 10.97 12.15
N ALA A 26 -2.68 11.68 11.19
CA ALA A 26 -3.79 12.60 11.44
C ALA A 26 -5.05 11.89 11.99
N PHE A 27 -5.29 10.64 11.57
CA PHE A 27 -6.38 9.80 12.08
C PHE A 27 -6.02 8.97 13.31
N GLY A 28 -4.80 9.13 13.87
CA GLY A 28 -4.34 8.37 15.02
C GLY A 28 -4.04 6.89 14.71
N VAL A 29 -3.91 6.54 13.44
CA VAL A 29 -3.55 5.20 12.98
C VAL A 29 -2.02 5.08 12.96
N ASN A 30 -1.48 4.00 13.54
CA ASN A 30 -0.06 3.69 13.43
C ASN A 30 0.24 3.12 12.04
N PRO A 31 1.00 3.81 11.17
CA PRO A 31 1.22 3.37 9.79
C PRO A 31 2.23 2.21 9.68
N VAL A 32 2.72 1.70 10.80
CA VAL A 32 3.62 0.55 10.90
C VAL A 32 3.10 -0.52 11.89
N GLU A 33 1.78 -0.58 12.08
CA GLU A 33 1.10 -1.48 13.00
C GLU A 33 1.40 -2.96 12.69
N VAL A 34 1.50 -3.33 11.41
CA VAL A 34 1.75 -4.72 10.98
C VAL A 34 3.03 -5.29 11.59
N LYS A 35 4.04 -4.44 11.88
CA LYS A 35 5.29 -4.86 12.52
C LYS A 35 5.10 -5.41 13.94
N TYR A 36 4.05 -4.99 14.62
CA TYR A 36 3.76 -5.39 16.01
C TYR A 36 2.83 -6.60 16.08
N VAL A 37 2.18 -7.00 14.97
CA VAL A 37 1.22 -8.12 14.95
C VAL A 37 1.85 -9.41 15.45
N LYS A 38 3.10 -9.70 15.07
CA LYS A 38 3.83 -10.87 15.56
C LYS A 38 3.97 -10.87 17.08
N GLU A 39 4.33 -9.73 17.66
CA GLU A 39 4.49 -9.56 19.09
C GLU A 39 3.14 -9.70 19.81
N TYR A 40 2.07 -9.12 19.25
CA TYR A 40 0.71 -9.27 19.79
C TYR A 40 0.22 -10.71 19.77
N LEU A 41 0.52 -11.47 18.71
CA LEU A 41 0.19 -12.90 18.65
C LEU A 41 0.90 -13.69 19.77
N ILE A 42 2.19 -13.42 19.98
CA ILE A 42 2.96 -14.06 21.07
C ILE A 42 2.37 -13.68 22.45
N GLN A 43 2.08 -12.40 22.67
CA GLN A 43 1.49 -11.91 23.92
C GLN A 43 0.10 -12.50 24.19
N ALA A 44 -0.68 -12.77 23.14
CA ALA A 44 -1.97 -13.46 23.22
C ALA A 44 -1.84 -14.98 23.46
N GLY A 45 -0.62 -15.51 23.61
CA GLY A 45 -0.34 -16.91 23.93
C GLY A 45 -0.23 -17.82 22.71
N PHE A 46 -0.27 -17.29 21.49
CA PHE A 46 -0.03 -18.11 20.31
C PHE A 46 1.42 -18.59 20.25
N THR A 47 1.59 -19.82 19.78
CA THR A 47 2.91 -20.46 19.58
C THR A 47 3.18 -20.63 18.09
N GLU A 48 4.43 -20.95 17.75
CA GLU A 48 4.86 -21.20 16.36
C GLU A 48 4.53 -20.02 15.40
N VAL A 49 4.61 -18.77 15.89
CA VAL A 49 4.29 -17.59 15.09
C VAL A 49 5.32 -17.39 13.98
N LYS A 50 4.91 -17.56 12.72
CA LYS A 50 5.71 -17.34 11.52
C LYS A 50 5.20 -16.13 10.76
N GLU A 51 6.13 -15.39 10.19
CA GLU A 51 5.87 -14.26 9.32
C GLU A 51 6.41 -14.58 7.93
N LYS A 52 5.61 -14.31 6.90
CA LYS A 52 6.02 -14.40 5.51
C LYS A 52 5.59 -13.12 4.81
N ILE A 53 6.54 -12.45 4.17
CA ILE A 53 6.27 -11.30 3.31
C ILE A 53 6.32 -11.78 1.87
N ILE A 54 5.27 -11.48 1.09
CA ILE A 54 5.26 -11.67 -0.36
C ILE A 54 5.13 -10.31 -1.04
N GLN A 55 5.88 -10.11 -2.11
CA GLN A 55 5.77 -8.91 -2.93
C GLN A 55 4.73 -9.17 -4.02
N VAL A 56 3.66 -8.39 -4.00
CA VAL A 56 2.58 -8.50 -4.98
C VAL A 56 2.75 -7.35 -5.99
N PRO A 57 2.96 -7.65 -7.28
CA PRO A 57 3.13 -6.64 -8.31
C PRO A 57 1.86 -5.79 -8.46
N ILE A 58 2.02 -4.52 -8.80
CA ILE A 58 0.91 -3.62 -9.13
C ILE A 58 1.13 -3.15 -10.56
N GLY A 59 0.10 -3.22 -11.40
CA GLY A 59 0.20 -2.93 -12.83
C GLY A 59 0.47 -4.16 -13.68
N GLU A 60 0.70 -3.94 -14.96
CA GLU A 60 0.75 -4.95 -16.01
C GLU A 60 2.18 -5.29 -16.48
N TRP A 61 3.19 -4.87 -15.72
CA TRP A 61 4.60 -5.01 -16.07
C TRP A 61 5.17 -6.42 -15.83
N HIS A 62 4.52 -7.24 -15.01
CA HIS A 62 5.02 -8.57 -14.68
C HIS A 62 4.96 -9.53 -15.90
N LYS A 63 5.96 -10.42 -16.02
CA LYS A 63 6.08 -11.33 -17.18
C LYS A 63 5.16 -12.55 -17.11
N ASP A 64 4.91 -13.04 -15.91
CA ASP A 64 3.94 -14.10 -15.67
C ASP A 64 2.52 -13.57 -15.90
N GLN A 65 1.70 -14.35 -16.62
CA GLN A 65 0.35 -13.94 -17.04
C GLN A 65 -0.59 -13.74 -15.85
N VAL A 66 -0.54 -14.62 -14.84
CA VAL A 66 -1.42 -14.53 -13.66
C VAL A 66 -1.06 -13.32 -12.83
N GLU A 67 0.24 -13.11 -12.59
CA GLU A 67 0.72 -11.93 -11.87
C GLU A 67 0.43 -10.63 -12.60
N LYS A 68 0.46 -10.63 -13.94
CA LYS A 68 0.06 -9.48 -14.75
C LYS A 68 -1.42 -9.15 -14.58
N GLU A 69 -2.30 -10.14 -14.65
CA GLU A 69 -3.74 -9.96 -14.47
C GLU A 69 -4.07 -9.51 -13.04
N ASN A 70 -3.42 -10.10 -12.04
CA ASN A 70 -3.57 -9.69 -10.64
C ASN A 70 -3.08 -8.26 -10.41
N GLY A 71 -1.93 -7.90 -10.99
CA GLY A 71 -1.37 -6.55 -10.90
C GLY A 71 -2.27 -5.50 -11.58
N PHE A 72 -2.90 -5.83 -12.72
CA PHE A 72 -3.93 -4.98 -13.33
C PHE A 72 -5.08 -4.72 -12.36
N LEU A 73 -5.65 -5.77 -11.76
CA LEU A 73 -6.75 -5.64 -10.80
C LEU A 73 -6.36 -4.78 -9.60
N LEU A 74 -5.16 -5.00 -9.05
CA LEU A 74 -4.66 -4.22 -7.92
C LEU A 74 -4.46 -2.75 -8.30
N LYS A 75 -3.97 -2.44 -9.50
CA LYS A 75 -3.88 -1.09 -10.02
C LYS A 75 -5.26 -0.42 -10.12
N GLN A 76 -6.31 -1.15 -10.50
CA GLN A 76 -7.68 -0.64 -10.50
C GLN A 76 -8.19 -0.31 -9.09
N VAL A 77 -7.81 -1.13 -8.09
CA VAL A 77 -8.12 -0.84 -6.68
C VAL A 77 -7.46 0.48 -6.24
N PHE A 78 -6.19 0.71 -6.58
CA PHE A 78 -5.51 1.98 -6.30
C PHE A 78 -6.18 3.17 -6.99
N LYS A 79 -6.57 3.02 -8.27
CA LYS A 79 -7.32 4.06 -8.98
C LYS A 79 -8.63 4.39 -8.25
N ALA A 80 -9.43 3.39 -7.91
CA ALA A 80 -10.68 3.58 -7.18
C ALA A 80 -10.45 4.21 -5.80
N PHE A 81 -9.37 3.85 -5.11
CA PHE A 81 -8.98 4.47 -3.85
C PHE A 81 -8.67 5.97 -4.03
N TYR A 82 -7.85 6.34 -5.00
CA TYR A 82 -7.55 7.75 -5.30
C TYR A 82 -8.81 8.54 -5.65
N ASP A 83 -9.71 7.96 -6.45
CA ASP A 83 -10.99 8.59 -6.81
C ASP A 83 -11.86 8.81 -5.55
N SER A 84 -11.93 7.82 -4.65
CA SER A 84 -12.71 7.88 -3.41
C SER A 84 -12.20 8.90 -2.39
N LYS A 85 -10.88 9.15 -2.37
CA LYS A 85 -10.23 10.05 -1.41
C LYS A 85 -10.01 11.46 -1.95
N ARG A 86 -10.36 11.71 -3.22
CA ARG A 86 -10.13 12.97 -3.92
C ARG A 86 -10.52 14.20 -3.10
N SER A 87 -11.76 14.28 -2.63
CA SER A 87 -12.25 15.46 -1.91
C SER A 87 -11.45 15.73 -0.63
N TRP A 88 -11.06 14.68 0.08
CA TRP A 88 -10.26 14.81 1.30
C TRP A 88 -8.83 15.25 0.98
N TRP A 89 -8.16 14.61 0.00
CA TRP A 89 -6.76 14.90 -0.35
C TRP A 89 -6.61 16.29 -0.95
N VAL A 90 -7.53 16.72 -1.82
CA VAL A 90 -7.58 18.08 -2.36
C VAL A 90 -7.64 19.13 -1.23
N SER A 91 -8.45 18.88 -0.20
CA SER A 91 -8.56 19.77 0.97
C SER A 91 -7.30 19.75 1.82
N GLU A 92 -6.81 18.56 2.16
CA GLU A 92 -5.67 18.37 3.06
C GLU A 92 -4.37 18.93 2.46
N LEU A 93 -4.14 18.63 1.19
CA LEU A 93 -2.93 19.03 0.45
C LEU A 93 -3.01 20.47 -0.05
N LYS A 94 -4.19 21.11 0.06
CA LYS A 94 -4.48 22.44 -0.50
C LYS A 94 -4.14 22.53 -1.99
N LEU A 95 -4.31 21.41 -2.71
CA LEU A 95 -4.04 21.30 -4.13
C LEU A 95 -5.31 21.55 -4.95
N PRO A 96 -5.25 22.30 -6.07
CA PRO A 96 -6.36 22.39 -6.99
C PRO A 96 -6.79 21.00 -7.51
N GLY A 97 -8.09 20.77 -7.64
CA GLY A 97 -8.63 19.49 -8.14
C GLY A 97 -8.00 18.99 -9.45
N PRO A 98 -7.82 19.84 -10.49
CA PRO A 98 -7.16 19.41 -11.73
C PRO A 98 -5.69 19.00 -11.55
N GLU A 99 -5.00 19.53 -10.55
CA GLU A 99 -3.62 19.15 -10.24
C GLU A 99 -3.57 17.80 -9.54
N TYR A 100 -4.51 17.53 -8.63
CA TYR A 100 -4.70 16.21 -8.04
C TYR A 100 -4.95 15.14 -9.11
N ASP A 101 -5.84 15.41 -10.06
CA ASP A 101 -6.17 14.45 -11.13
C ASP A 101 -4.95 14.13 -12.02
N ARG A 102 -4.11 15.14 -12.30
CA ARG A 102 -2.83 14.93 -13.01
C ARG A 102 -1.86 14.09 -12.21
N LEU A 103 -1.75 14.34 -10.92
CA LEU A 103 -0.82 13.64 -10.04
C LEU A 103 -1.22 12.18 -9.85
N THR A 104 -2.50 11.88 -9.63
CA THR A 104 -2.96 10.49 -9.51
C THR A 104 -2.85 9.72 -10.83
N THR A 105 -3.06 10.39 -11.97
CA THR A 105 -2.76 9.81 -13.29
C THR A 105 -1.27 9.51 -13.45
N ALA A 106 -0.40 10.44 -13.05
CA ALA A 106 1.05 10.23 -13.08
C ALA A 106 1.48 9.09 -12.16
N ALA A 107 0.90 9.01 -10.95
CA ALA A 107 1.14 7.92 -10.00
C ALA A 107 0.78 6.56 -10.63
N LEU A 108 -0.40 6.44 -11.25
CA LEU A 108 -0.82 5.20 -11.90
C LEU A 108 0.10 4.80 -13.06
N ASN A 109 0.66 5.75 -13.80
CA ASN A 109 1.63 5.45 -14.86
C ASN A 109 3.00 5.06 -14.31
N GLU A 110 3.44 5.72 -13.23
CA GLU A 110 4.72 5.44 -12.58
C GLU A 110 4.79 4.02 -12.02
N ILE A 111 3.66 3.47 -11.57
CA ILE A 111 3.55 2.07 -11.12
C ILE A 111 4.12 1.08 -12.14
N ASP A 112 3.76 1.23 -13.42
CA ASP A 112 4.25 0.32 -14.47
C ASP A 112 5.68 0.62 -14.88
N ASN A 113 6.06 1.90 -14.91
CA ASN A 113 7.40 2.33 -15.29
C ASN A 113 8.46 1.83 -14.29
N GLU A 114 8.16 1.92 -12.99
CA GLU A 114 9.08 1.57 -11.90
C GLU A 114 8.88 0.15 -11.38
N GLN A 115 7.96 -0.61 -11.98
CA GLN A 115 7.64 -1.99 -11.57
C GLN A 115 7.30 -2.06 -10.08
N SER A 116 6.39 -1.19 -9.66
CA SER A 116 6.02 -1.04 -8.26
C SER A 116 5.22 -2.23 -7.74
N TYR A 117 5.31 -2.46 -6.43
CA TYR A 117 4.68 -3.59 -5.74
C TYR A 117 4.20 -3.20 -4.35
N ILE A 118 3.35 -4.03 -3.73
CA ILE A 118 3.02 -3.92 -2.29
C ILE A 118 3.54 -5.15 -1.55
N ASP A 119 3.93 -4.96 -0.28
CA ASP A 119 4.25 -6.07 0.59
C ASP A 119 2.96 -6.61 1.22
N TYR A 120 2.66 -7.88 0.98
CA TYR A 120 1.57 -8.59 1.65
C TYR A 120 2.18 -9.43 2.77
N VAL A 121 1.90 -9.04 4.01
CA VAL A 121 2.46 -9.68 5.21
C VAL A 121 1.48 -10.73 5.73
N ILE A 122 1.93 -11.97 5.78
CA ILE A 122 1.14 -13.13 6.20
C ILE A 122 1.71 -13.66 7.52
N PHE A 123 0.87 -13.71 8.55
CA PHE A 123 1.19 -14.37 9.80
C PHE A 123 0.49 -15.71 9.89
N THR A 124 1.22 -16.75 10.29
CA THR A 124 0.64 -18.03 10.70
C THR A 124 1.04 -18.32 12.13
N ALA A 125 0.13 -18.88 12.91
CA ALA A 125 0.34 -19.14 14.32
C ALA A 125 -0.53 -20.31 14.79
N ARG A 126 -0.15 -20.94 15.89
CA ARG A 126 -0.89 -22.03 16.51
C ARG A 126 -1.51 -21.57 17.82
N LYS A 127 -2.81 -21.84 17.99
CA LYS A 127 -3.48 -21.61 19.27
C LYS A 127 -2.86 -22.55 20.31
N PRO A 128 -2.55 -22.08 21.53
CA PRO A 128 -2.15 -22.98 22.61
C PRO A 128 -3.28 -23.98 22.86
N LEU A 129 -2.92 -25.26 23.03
CA LEU A 129 -3.86 -26.34 23.37
C LEU A 129 -4.60 -26.04 24.67
#